data_AF-A0A365KR08-F1
#
_entry.id   AF-A0A365KR08-F1
#
_cell.length_a   1.000
_cell.length_b   1.000
_cell.length_c   1.000
_cell.angle_alpha   90.00
_cell.angle_beta   90.00
_cell.angle_gamma   90.00
#
_symmetry.space_group_name_H-M   'P 1'
#
loop_
_entity.id
_entity.type
_entity.pdbx_description
1 polymer ?
#
loop_
_entity_poly.entity_id
_entity_poly.type
_entity_poly.pdbx_seq_one_letter_code
_entity_poly.pdbx_strand_id
1 'polypeptide(L)' 'MDDRMYKEFLESQLQWSKNQTAILDKMESKLLEMKKVAEYAAGNVLSSVELENSTAQINKLNQEYQRLTESYQLGAN' A
#
# COMPACT_ATOMS: atom_id res chain seq x y z
N MET A 1 -18.25 13.89 30.06
CA MET A 1 -17.41 12.69 29.88
C MET A 1 -16.41 12.67 31.03
N ASP A 2 -16.16 11.52 31.66
CA ASP A 2 -15.06 11.36 32.63
C ASP A 2 -13.74 11.59 31.87
N ASP A 3 -12.81 12.37 32.44
CA ASP A 3 -11.50 12.67 31.85
C ASP A 3 -10.73 11.39 31.48
N ARG A 4 -10.94 10.29 32.22
CA ARG A 4 -10.37 8.98 31.89
C ARG A 4 -10.93 8.40 30.60
N MET A 5 -12.26 8.46 30.42
CA MET A 5 -12.91 7.99 29.19
C MET A 5 -12.48 8.83 27.98
N TYR A 6 -12.30 10.14 28.17
CA TYR A 6 -11.82 11.02 27.10
C TYR A 6 -10.38 10.69 26.69
N LYS A 7 -9.51 10.43 27.68
CA LYS A 7 -8.13 10.00 27.41
C LYS A 7 -8.07 8.66 26.66
N GLU A 8 -8.82 7.65 27.10
CA GLU A 8 -8.87 6.33 26.45
C GLU A 8 -9.37 6.43 25.00
N PHE A 9 -10.37 7.30 24.76
CA PHE A 9 -10.85 7.59 23.42
C PHE A 9 -9.75 8.19 22.53
N LEU A 10 -9.03 9.21 23.01
CA LEU A 10 -7.95 9.84 22.26
C LEU A 10 -6.78 8.87 21.98
N GLU A 11 -6.41 8.04 22.95
CA GLU A 11 -5.38 7.01 22.76
C GLU A 11 -5.79 5.99 21.69
N SER A 12 -7.07 5.60 21.66
CA SER A 12 -7.62 4.73 20.63
C SER A 12 -7.57 5.38 19.24
N GLN A 13 -7.96 6.65 19.14
CA GLN A 13 -7.89 7.41 17.88
C GLN A 13 -6.45 7.57 17.39
N LEU A 14 -5.50 7.82 18.30
CA LEU A 14 -4.08 7.92 17.97
C LEU A 14 -3.53 6.59 17.45
N GLN A 15 -3.84 5.49 18.12
CA GLN A 15 -3.38 4.17 17.70
C GLN A 15 -3.98 3.78 16.34
N TRP A 16 -5.25 4.08 16.15
CA TRP A 16 -5.93 3.91 14.86
C TRP A 16 -5.23 4.69 13.75
N SER A 17 -4.95 5.98 13.95
CA SER A 17 -4.29 6.83 12.95
C SER A 17 -2.87 6.33 12.60
N LYS A 18 -2.11 5.85 13.59
CA LYS A 18 -0.81 5.21 13.36
C LYS A 18 -0.91 3.96 12.49
N ASN A 19 -1.92 3.13 12.74
CA ASN A 19 -2.16 1.92 11.93
C ASN A 19 -2.51 2.28 10.49
N GLN A 20 -3.35 3.29 10.27
CA GLN A 20 -3.70 3.77 8.92
C GLN A 20 -2.48 4.33 8.19
N THR A 21 -1.66 5.14 8.87
CA THR A 21 -0.42 5.69 8.29
C THR A 21 0.52 4.57 7.84
N ALA A 22 0.71 3.53 8.66
CA ALA A 22 1.55 2.39 8.29
C ALA A 22 1.02 1.59 7.10
N ILE A 23 -0.29 1.57 6.85
CA ILE A 23 -0.87 0.95 5.65
C ILE A 23 -0.60 1.82 4.43
N LEU A 24 -0.76 3.15 4.54
CA LEU A 24 -0.47 4.09 3.45
C LEU A 24 1.00 4.04 3.03
N ASP A 25 1.94 3.97 3.98
CA ASP A 25 3.37 3.83 3.68
C ASP A 25 3.66 2.56 2.87
N LYS A 26 2.97 1.44 3.19
CA LYS A 26 3.09 0.19 2.43
C LYS A 26 2.50 0.33 1.02
N MET A 27 1.36 1.01 0.89
CA MET A 27 0.74 1.27 -0.41
C MET A 27 1.67 2.10 -1.30
N GLU A 28 2.27 3.16 -0.76
CA GLU A 28 3.25 3.98 -1.47
C GLU A 28 4.46 3.15 -1.91
N SER A 29 5.02 2.30 -1.03
CA SER A 29 6.12 1.39 -1.41
C SER A 29 5.75 0.53 -2.62
N LYS A 30 4.52 -0.04 -2.65
CA LYS A 30 4.08 -0.87 -3.78
C LYS A 30 3.93 -0.08 -5.07
N LEU A 31 3.41 1.14 -5.00
CA LEU A 31 3.32 2.02 -6.16
C LEU A 31 4.71 2.42 -6.69
N LEU A 32 5.66 2.72 -5.79
CA LEU A 32 7.04 3.01 -6.16
C LEU A 32 7.73 1.80 -6.80
N GLU A 33 7.48 0.59 -6.31
CA GLU A 33 7.97 -0.65 -6.91
C GLU A 33 7.39 -0.85 -8.33
N MET A 34 6.07 -0.66 -8.51
CA MET A 34 5.44 -0.75 -9.84
C MET A 34 6.02 0.27 -10.81
N LYS A 35 6.23 1.51 -10.35
CA LYS A 35 6.83 2.57 -11.14
C LYS A 35 8.21 2.17 -11.65
N LYS A 36 9.07 1.61 -10.79
CA LYS A 36 10.41 1.14 -11.18
C LYS A 36 10.35 0.06 -12.26
N VAL A 37 9.40 -0.88 -12.16
CA VAL A 37 9.23 -1.94 -13.18
C VAL A 37 8.76 -1.34 -14.51
N ALA A 38 7.81 -0.40 -14.47
CA ALA A 38 7.31 0.27 -15.66
C ALA A 38 8.39 1.13 -16.33
N GLU A 39 9.18 1.88 -15.54
CA GLU A 39 10.31 2.67 -16.04
C GLU A 39 11.40 1.77 -16.66
N TYR A 40 11.71 0.63 -16.04
CA TYR A 40 12.61 -0.36 -16.61
C TYR A 40 12.09 -0.88 -17.97
N ALA A 41 10.82 -1.26 -18.05
CA ALA A 41 10.23 -1.77 -19.29
C ALA A 41 10.12 -0.71 -20.39
N ALA A 42 9.89 0.55 -20.05
CA ALA A 42 9.83 1.64 -21.01
C ALA A 42 11.21 2.08 -21.51
N GLY A 43 12.25 1.97 -20.67
CA GLY A 43 13.61 2.43 -20.98
C GLY A 43 14.50 1.41 -21.68
N ASN A 44 14.07 0.16 -21.83
CA ASN A 44 14.89 -0.93 -22.35
C ASN A 44 14.19 -1.67 -23.49
N VAL A 45 14.96 -2.19 -24.43
CA VAL A 45 14.46 -3.15 -25.43
C VAL A 45 14.36 -4.51 -24.74
N LEU A 46 13.14 -4.89 -24.35
CA LEU A 46 12.88 -6.16 -23.68
C LEU A 46 12.61 -7.28 -24.68
N SER A 47 13.13 -8.47 -24.38
CA SER A 47 12.63 -9.71 -24.98
C SER A 47 11.19 -10.01 -24.50
N SER A 48 10.48 -10.88 -25.22
CA SER A 48 9.13 -11.30 -24.83
C SER A 48 9.09 -11.88 -23.41
N VAL A 49 10.12 -12.63 -23.01
CA VAL A 49 10.22 -13.22 -21.67
C VAL A 49 10.39 -12.14 -20.59
N GLU A 50 11.23 -11.13 -20.84
CA GLU A 50 11.41 -10.02 -19.90
C GLU A 50 10.17 -9.15 -19.78
N LEU A 51 9.43 -8.96 -20.88
CA LEU A 51 8.16 -8.24 -20.87
C LEU A 51 7.08 -9.01 -20.09
N GLU A 52 6.99 -10.33 -20.28
CA GLU A 52 6.10 -11.20 -19.51
C GLU A 52 6.44 -11.17 -18.02
N ASN A 53 7.72 -11.26 -17.67
CA ASN A 53 8.18 -11.18 -16.29
C ASN A 53 7.84 -9.81 -15.66
N SER A 54 8.08 -8.71 -16.37
CA SER A 54 7.75 -7.36 -15.90
C SER A 54 6.24 -7.21 -15.67
N THR A 55 5.43 -7.74 -16.59
CA THR A 55 3.97 -7.75 -16.48
C THR A 55 3.49 -8.59 -15.29
N ALA A 56 4.07 -9.78 -15.09
CA ALA A 56 3.75 -10.63 -13.95
C ALA A 56 4.11 -9.95 -12.62
N GLN A 57 5.25 -9.24 -12.57
CA GLN A 57 5.67 -8.49 -11.38
C GLN A 57 4.71 -7.34 -11.07
N ILE A 58 4.30 -6.55 -12.08
CA ILE A 58 3.30 -5.49 -11.89
C ILE A 58 1.97 -6.07 -11.40
N ASN A 59 1.51 -7.19 -11.97
CA ASN A 59 0.26 -7.81 -11.55
C ASN A 59 0.31 -8.30 -10.09
N LYS A 60 1.43 -8.90 -9.67
CA LYS A 60 1.63 -9.31 -8.28
C LYS A 60 1.62 -8.10 -7.34
N LEU A 61 2.36 -7.04 -7.68
CA LEU A 61 2.37 -5.81 -6.89
C LEU A 61 0.96 -5.21 -6.80
N ASN A 62 0.19 -5.27 -7.88
CA ASN A 62 -1.17 -4.71 -7.90
C ASN A 62 -2.09 -5.52 -6.99
N GLN A 63 -1.99 -6.85 -6.98
CA GLN A 63 -2.73 -7.69 -6.04
C GLN A 63 -2.37 -7.36 -4.58
N GLU A 64 -1.09 -7.15 -4.27
CA GLU A 64 -0.65 -6.73 -2.94
C GLU A 64 -1.21 -5.34 -2.56
N TYR A 65 -1.21 -4.39 -3.50
CA TYR A 65 -1.79 -3.06 -3.32
C TYR A 65 -3.30 -3.11 -3.09
N GLN A 66 -4.04 -3.97 -3.82
CA GLN A 66 -5.49 -4.12 -3.62
C GLN A 66 -5.81 -4.64 -2.20
N ARG A 67 -5.07 -5.63 -1.70
CA ARG A 67 -5.23 -6.13 -0.32
C ARG A 67 -4.98 -5.05 0.73
N LEU A 68 -3.99 -4.18 0.49
CA LEU A 68 -3.72 -3.04 1.38
C LEU A 68 -4.84 -2.01 1.32
N THR A 69 -5.38 -1.76 0.12
CA THR A 69 -6.53 -0.85 -0.07
C THR A 69 -7.77 -1.37 0.67
N GLU A 70 -8.07 -2.66 0.58
CA GLU A 70 -9.14 -3.30 1.34
C GLU A 70 -8.93 -3.14 2.86
N SER A 71 -7.70 -3.36 3.34
CA SER A 71 -7.35 -3.21 4.75
C SER A 71 -7.49 -1.77 5.25
N TYR A 72 -7.11 -0.78 4.41
CA TYR A 72 -7.28 0.64 4.70
C TYR A 72 -8.75 1.04 4.79
N GLN A 73 -9.57 0.58 3.83
CA GLN A 73 -11.01 0.86 3.79
C GLN A 73 -11.77 0.22 4.96
N LEU A 74 -11.43 -1.02 5.33
CA LEU A 74 -12.02 -1.68 6.50
C LEU A 74 -11.61 -1.00 7.81
N GLY A 75 -10.41 -0.45 7.86
CA GLY A 75 -9.97 0.36 8.98
C GLY A 75 -10.62 1.74 9.01
N ALA A 76 -11.22 2.24 7.93
CA ALA A 76 -11.85 3.56 7.87
C ALA A 76 -13.30 3.62 8.39
N ASN A 77 -13.91 2.46 8.67
CA ASN A 77 -15.30 2.32 9.13
C ASN A 77 -15.43 2.07 10.63
#